data_AF-A0A166C805-F1
#
_entry.id   AF-A0A166C805-F1
#
_cell.length_a   1.000
_cell.length_b   1.000
_cell.length_c   1.000
_cell.angle_alpha   90.00
_cell.angle_beta   90.00
_cell.angle_gamma   90.00
#
_symmetry.space_group_name_H-M   'P 1'
#
loop_
_entity.id
_entity.type
_entity.pdbx_description
1 polymer ?
#
loop_
_entity_poly.entity_id
_entity_poly.type
_entity_poly.pdbx_seq_one_letter_code
_entity_poly.pdbx_strand_id
1 'polypeptide(L)'
;LTQLQTGHAPLCQHLHRIKCADSPLCPNCEMELETVAHYLIFCPALERHRRPLHYEFKHDAKNLEVLLNSKTVLKPLFRFINRTGRFHEAFSDL
;
A
#
# COMPACT_ATOMS: atom_id res chain seq x y z
N LEU A 1 5.46 5.34 7.63
CA LEU A 1 3.99 5.51 7.60
C LEU A 1 3.58 6.87 7.06
N THR A 2 4.23 7.96 7.47
CA THR A 2 3.95 9.33 7.02
C THR A 2 3.80 9.48 5.52
N GLN A 3 4.68 8.86 4.72
CA GLN A 3 4.54 8.89 3.25
C GLN A 3 3.24 8.27 2.74
N LEU A 4 2.73 7.19 3.34
CA LEU A 4 1.42 6.63 3.01
C LEU A 4 0.28 7.56 3.46
N GLN A 5 0.41 8.18 4.64
CA GLN A 5 -0.56 9.15 5.15
C GLN A 5 -0.68 10.39 4.26
N THR A 6 0.44 10.90 3.73
CA THR A 6 0.45 12.10 2.88
C THR A 6 0.30 11.80 1.39
N GLY A 7 0.17 10.53 0.99
CA GLY A 7 0.14 10.13 -0.42
C GLY A 7 1.46 10.39 -1.17
N HIS A 8 2.58 10.42 -0.45
CA HIS A 8 3.96 10.56 -0.97
C HIS A 8 4.75 9.26 -0.92
N ALA A 9 4.07 8.13 -0.69
CA ALA A 9 4.70 6.82 -0.82
C ALA A 9 5.10 6.58 -2.29
N PRO A 10 6.19 5.83 -2.55
CA PRO A 10 6.64 5.51 -3.91
C PRO A 10 5.72 4.45 -4.57
N LEU A 11 4.46 4.81 -4.73
CA LEU A 11 3.46 4.10 -5.54
C LEU A 11 3.38 4.79 -6.91
N CYS A 12 3.04 4.02 -7.96
CA CYS A 12 3.09 4.49 -9.34
C CYS A 12 2.30 5.78 -9.58
N GLN A 13 1.15 5.99 -8.91
CA GLN A 13 0.41 7.25 -9.03
C GLN A 13 1.25 8.47 -8.60
N HIS A 14 1.94 8.36 -7.47
CA HIS A 14 2.79 9.44 -6.97
C HIS A 14 4.05 9.58 -7.82
N LEU A 15 4.71 8.47 -8.15
CA LEU A 15 5.92 8.45 -8.96
C LEU A 15 5.69 9.05 -10.35
N HIS A 16 4.58 8.70 -11.02
CA HIS A 16 4.21 9.29 -12.30
C HIS A 16 3.96 10.80 -12.18
N ARG A 17 3.30 11.26 -11.11
CA ARG A 17 3.07 12.69 -10.86
C ARG A 17 4.38 13.48 -10.76
N ILE A 18 5.44 12.89 -10.20
CA ILE A 18 6.77 13.50 -10.09
C ILE A 18 7.71 13.11 -11.24
N LYS A 19 7.20 12.46 -12.29
CA LYS A 19 7.95 12.02 -13.48
C LYS A 19 9.06 10.99 -13.20
N CYS A 20 8.90 10.17 -12.16
CA CYS A 20 9.80 9.06 -11.81
C CYS A 20 9.25 7.67 -12.22
N ALA A 21 8.07 7.61 -12.82
CA ALA A 21 7.52 6.38 -13.41
C ALA A 21 6.79 6.71 -14.70
N ASP A 22 6.87 5.81 -15.69
CA ASP A 22 6.28 6.00 -17.02
C ASP A 22 4.74 5.89 -17.02
N SER A 23 4.18 5.20 -16.02
CA SER A 23 2.74 4.96 -15.91
C SER A 23 2.26 5.06 -14.47
N PRO A 24 1.05 5.61 -14.22
CA PRO A 24 0.47 5.64 -12.89
C PRO A 24 -0.25 4.33 -12.51
N LEU A 25 -0.34 3.36 -13.42
CA LEU A 25 -1.05 2.09 -13.21
C LEU A 25 -0.38 1.21 -12.15
N CYS A 26 -1.19 0.41 -11.47
CA CYS A 26 -0.70 -0.59 -10.53
C CYS A 26 0.07 -1.69 -11.25
N PRO A 27 1.34 -1.94 -10.89
CA PRO A 27 2.16 -2.97 -11.53
C PRO A 27 1.70 -4.39 -11.17
N ASN A 28 0.83 -4.55 -10.17
CA ASN A 28 0.34 -5.86 -9.74
C ASN A 28 -0.93 -6.29 -10.49
N CYS A 29 -1.83 -5.36 -10.78
CA CYS A 29 -3.12 -5.67 -11.41
C CYS A 29 -3.32 -5.03 -12.78
N GLU A 30 -2.53 -4.00 -13.13
CA GLU A 30 -2.54 -3.28 -14.40
C GLU A 30 -3.89 -2.67 -14.83
N MET A 31 -4.90 -2.71 -13.97
CA MET A 31 -6.27 -2.26 -14.28
C MET A 31 -6.58 -0.84 -13.79
N GLU A 32 -5.95 -0.42 -12.70
CA GLU A 32 -6.30 0.82 -11.97
C GLU A 32 -5.04 1.58 -11.55
N LEU A 33 -5.20 2.86 -11.22
CA LEU A 33 -4.11 3.68 -10.69
C LEU A 33 -3.60 3.14 -9.36
N GLU A 34 -2.28 3.12 -9.16
CA GLU A 34 -1.68 2.69 -7.89
C GLU A 34 -1.78 3.79 -6.81
N THR A 35 -2.97 4.03 -6.30
CA THR A 35 -3.22 4.93 -5.17
C THR A 35 -2.94 4.22 -3.85
N VAL A 36 -2.80 4.97 -2.74
CA VAL A 36 -2.67 4.37 -1.39
C VAL A 36 -3.88 3.49 -1.07
N ALA A 37 -5.09 3.95 -1.39
CA ALA A 37 -6.31 3.18 -1.18
C ALA A 37 -6.34 1.92 -2.04
N HIS A 38 -5.92 2.01 -3.31
CA HIS A 38 -5.83 0.86 -4.20
C HIS A 38 -4.86 -0.19 -3.64
N TYR A 39 -3.65 0.23 -3.30
CA TYR A 39 -2.63 -0.64 -2.73
C TYR A 39 -3.10 -1.33 -1.44
N LEU A 40 -3.63 -0.55 -0.48
CA LEU A 40 -4.00 -1.05 0.85
C LEU A 40 -5.32 -1.81 0.91
N ILE A 41 -6.28 -1.56 -0.01
CA ILE A 41 -7.65 -2.06 0.15
C ILE A 41 -8.16 -2.76 -1.11
N PHE A 42 -7.98 -2.17 -2.29
CA PHE A 42 -8.74 -2.57 -3.48
C PHE A 42 -8.00 -3.48 -4.47
N CYS A 43 -6.66 -3.46 -4.52
CA CYS A 43 -5.89 -4.15 -5.56
C CYS A 43 -6.11 -5.67 -5.55
N PRO A 44 -6.82 -6.29 -6.51
CA PRO A 44 -7.19 -7.70 -6.44
C PRO A 44 -5.96 -8.62 -6.41
N ALA A 45 -4.90 -8.26 -7.13
CA ALA A 45 -3.64 -9.00 -7.14
C ALA A 45 -2.95 -9.11 -5.75
N LEU A 46 -3.26 -8.19 -4.83
CA LEU A 46 -2.70 -8.19 -3.48
C LEU A 46 -3.61 -8.82 -2.42
N GLU A 47 -4.76 -9.38 -2.81
CA GLU A 47 -5.73 -9.95 -1.88
C GLU A 47 -5.11 -11.01 -0.96
N ARG A 48 -4.33 -11.93 -1.52
CA ARG A 48 -3.65 -12.99 -0.75
C ARG A 48 -2.71 -12.42 0.32
N HIS A 49 -2.04 -11.31 0.04
CA HIS A 49 -1.12 -10.66 0.97
C HIS A 49 -1.89 -9.90 2.06
N ARG A 50 -3.05 -9.33 1.71
CA ARG A 50 -3.94 -8.61 2.64
C ARG A 50 -4.77 -9.52 3.54
N ARG A 51 -5.02 -10.77 3.13
CA ARG A 51 -5.91 -11.69 3.85
C ARG A 51 -5.61 -11.75 5.37
N PRO A 52 -4.35 -11.82 5.83
CA PRO A 52 -4.05 -11.83 7.26
C PRO A 52 -4.34 -10.49 7.97
N LEU A 53 -4.14 -9.35 7.29
CA LEU A 53 -4.54 -8.02 7.79
C LEU A 53 -6.07 -7.95 7.93
N HIS A 54 -6.81 -8.46 6.95
CA HIS A 54 -8.27 -8.49 6.97
C HIS A 54 -8.82 -9.39 8.09
N TYR A 55 -8.19 -10.53 8.38
CA TYR A 55 -8.63 -11.39 9.48
C TYR A 55 -8.44 -10.74 10.86
N GLU A 56 -7.36 -9.97 11.03
CA GLU A 56 -7.03 -9.33 12.31
C GLU A 56 -7.92 -8.10 12.60
N PHE A 57 -8.28 -7.32 11.57
CA PHE A 57 -9.01 -6.04 11.73
C PHE A 57 -10.43 -6.03 11.16
N LYS A 58 -10.87 -7.13 10.51
CA LYS A 58 -12.23 -7.28 9.97
C LYS A 58 -12.65 -6.06 9.13
N HIS A 59 -13.65 -5.31 9.59
CA HIS A 59 -14.20 -4.14 8.90
C HIS A 59 -13.19 -2.99 8.83
N ASP A 60 -12.37 -2.81 9.86
CA ASP A 60 -11.38 -1.73 9.94
C ASP A 60 -10.26 -1.90 8.90
N ALA A 61 -10.06 -3.14 8.40
CA ALA A 61 -9.10 -3.42 7.34
C ALA A 61 -9.48 -2.79 5.98
N LYS A 62 -10.72 -2.30 5.84
CA LYS A 62 -11.20 -1.56 4.66
C LYS A 62 -11.36 -0.07 4.94
N ASN A 63 -11.00 0.41 6.13
CA ASN A 63 -11.06 1.82 6.47
C ASN A 63 -9.65 2.43 6.35
N LEU A 64 -9.45 3.24 5.31
CA LEU A 64 -8.15 3.84 5.01
C LEU A 64 -7.65 4.72 6.16
N GLU A 65 -8.54 5.48 6.81
CA GLU A 65 -8.18 6.35 7.92
C GLU A 65 -7.67 5.54 9.12
N VAL A 66 -8.35 4.42 9.44
CA VAL A 66 -7.94 3.52 10.53
C VAL A 66 -6.61 2.84 10.20
N LEU A 67 -6.44 2.34 8.98
CA LEU A 67 -5.19 1.72 8.53
C LEU A 67 -4.00 2.70 8.64
N LEU A 68 -4.22 3.97 8.33
CA LEU A 68 -3.16 4.98 8.27
C LEU A 68 -2.87 5.65 9.62
N ASN A 69 -3.82 5.69 10.56
CA ASN A 69 -3.68 6.46 11.80
C ASN A 69 -3.73 5.65 13.09
N SER A 70 -4.14 4.38 13.05
CA SER A 70 -4.22 3.55 14.26
C SER A 70 -2.92 2.85 14.60
N LYS A 71 -2.44 3.03 15.85
CA LYS A 71 -1.25 2.35 16.37
C LYS A 71 -1.42 0.82 16.42
N THR A 72 -2.64 0.33 16.61
CA THR A 72 -2.91 -1.12 16.70
C THR A 72 -2.72 -1.82 15.36
N VAL A 73 -2.90 -1.09 14.24
CA VAL A 73 -2.84 -1.62 12.87
C VAL A 73 -1.41 -1.61 12.31
N LEU A 74 -0.48 -0.88 12.94
CA LEU A 74 0.86 -0.67 12.39
C LEU A 74 1.61 -1.96 12.10
N LYS A 75 1.76 -2.83 13.11
CA LYS A 75 2.55 -4.07 12.95
C LYS A 75 1.95 -4.99 11.86
N PRO A 76 0.62 -5.21 11.82
CA PRO A 76 -0.05 -5.94 10.74
C PRO A 76 0.09 -5.28 9.36
N LEU A 77 -0.01 -3.96 9.28
CA LEU A 77 0.19 -3.19 8.05
C LEU A 77 1.62 -3.31 7.52
N PHE A 78 2.63 -3.19 8.39
CA PHE A 78 4.03 -3.38 7.99
C PHE A 78 4.30 -4.82 7.52
N ARG A 79 3.66 -5.84 8.13
CA ARG A 79 3.74 -7.21 7.61
C ARG A 79 3.16 -7.33 6.20
N PHE A 80 2.03 -6.67 5.93
CA PHE A 80 1.48 -6.61 4.58
C PHE A 80 2.47 -5.96 3.61
N ILE A 81 2.98 -4.77 3.95
CA ILE A 81 3.96 -4.04 3.13
C ILE A 81 5.22 -4.88 2.82
N ASN A 82 5.75 -5.59 3.82
CA ASN A 82 6.93 -6.41 3.62
C ASN A 82 6.64 -7.62 2.71
N ARG A 83 5.43 -8.19 2.78
CA ARG A 83 5.02 -9.33 1.94
C ARG A 83 4.79 -8.97 0.48
N THR A 84 4.41 -7.72 0.19
CA THR A 84 4.26 -7.27 -1.20
C THR A 84 5.60 -6.94 -1.84
N GLY A 85 6.66 -6.73 -1.05
CA GLY A 85 7.97 -6.29 -1.53
C GLY A 85 7.96 -4.90 -2.16
N ARG A 86 6.85 -4.15 -2.07
CA ARG A 86 6.63 -2.93 -2.89
C ARG A 86 7.68 -1.84 -2.66
N PHE A 87 8.21 -1.77 -1.45
CA PHE A 87 9.19 -0.76 -1.04
C PHE A 87 10.58 -1.35 -0.80
N HIS A 88 10.86 -2.57 -1.27
CA HIS A 88 12.14 -3.24 -1.03
C HIS A 88 13.34 -2.44 -1.57
N GLU A 89 13.19 -1.75 -2.70
CA GLU A 89 14.20 -0.85 -3.27
C GLU A 89 14.38 0.46 -2.48
N ALA A 90 13.33 0.94 -1.81
CA ALA A 90 13.40 2.16 -1.00
C ALA A 90 14.04 1.94 0.39
N PHE A 91 14.28 0.68 0.76
CA PHE A 91 14.85 0.27 2.05
C PHE A 91 16.08 -0.65 1.91
N SER A 92 16.62 -0.86 0.70
CA SER A 92 17.80 -1.72 0.49
C SER A 92 19.11 -1.04 0.92
N ASP A 93 19.10 0.28 1.06
CA ASP A 93 20.24 1.10 1.49
C ASP A 93 20.16 1.55 2.97
N LEU A 94 19.36 0.85 3.81
CA LEU A 94 19.24 1.11 5.25
C LEU A 94 19.63 -0.10 6.11
#